data_AF-A0A529LBE8-F1
#
_entry.id   AF-A0A529LBE8-F1
#
_cell.length_a   1.000
_cell.length_b   1.000
_cell.length_c   1.000
_cell.angle_alpha   90.00
_cell.angle_beta   90.00
_cell.angle_gamma   90.00
#
_symmetry.space_group_name_H-M   'P 1'
#
loop_
_entity.id
_entity.type
_entity.pdbx_description
1 polymer ?
#
loop_
_entity_poly.entity_id
_entity_poly.type
_entity_poly.pdbx_seq_one_letter_code
_entity_poly.pdbx_strand_id
1 'polypeptide(L)'
;METADFMPSETVIAGIRKDIEAYEAARASAVRQVRWRVPVFVGLVLVAVVLVAWLFNKVADPNEQWVSTPHVFLYVIGFAASILLYFQARKPATRLQQSFRETLLPIIFGFIADMRYQHGVTPNSFDRLPRTAVGPFNRQAFDDIVAGRYEGFPFELYEAHLREGSGKGSSTAFQGVIVAF
;
A
#
# COMPACT_ATOMS: atom_id res chain seq x y z
N MET A 1 18.65 31.42 -16.19
CA MET A 1 17.68 30.33 -16.08
C MET A 1 16.40 30.94 -15.57
N GLU A 2 15.37 31.00 -16.42
CA GLU A 2 14.05 31.47 -16.03
C GLU A 2 13.18 30.29 -15.58
N THR A 3 12.17 30.54 -14.76
CA THR A 3 11.21 29.52 -14.32
C THR A 3 10.50 28.81 -15.47
N ALA A 4 10.41 29.45 -16.64
CA ALA A 4 9.85 28.88 -17.85
C ALA A 4 10.66 27.69 -18.40
N ASP A 5 11.98 27.63 -18.17
CA ASP A 5 12.83 26.52 -18.63
C ASP A 5 12.54 25.21 -17.88
N PHE A 6 11.93 25.30 -16.69
CA PHE A 6 11.56 24.16 -15.86
C PHE A 6 10.06 23.80 -15.97
N MET A 7 9.26 24.63 -16.63
CA MET A 7 7.83 24.38 -16.79
C MET A 7 7.60 23.47 -18.01
N PRO A 8 6.80 22.40 -17.86
CA PRO A 8 6.42 21.56 -18.99
C PRO A 8 5.71 22.38 -20.08
N SER A 9 5.92 22.05 -21.34
CA SER A 9 5.25 22.74 -22.46
C SER A 9 3.72 22.59 -22.36
N GLU A 10 2.95 23.47 -23.02
CA GLU A 10 1.48 23.40 -23.00
C GLU A 10 0.95 22.02 -23.44
N THR A 11 1.64 21.37 -24.37
CA THR A 11 1.29 20.00 -24.81
C THR A 11 1.45 18.97 -23.69
N VAL A 12 2.48 19.10 -22.86
CA VAL A 12 2.71 18.24 -21.69
C VAL A 12 1.68 18.54 -20.60
N ILE A 13 1.37 19.82 -20.36
CA ILE A 13 0.33 20.24 -19.40
C ILE A 13 -1.05 19.68 -19.82
N ALA A 14 -1.38 19.72 -21.11
CA ALA A 14 -2.62 19.14 -21.64
C ALA A 14 -2.66 17.61 -21.47
N GLY A 15 -1.54 16.92 -21.67
CA GLY A 15 -1.38 15.49 -21.39
C GLY A 15 -1.62 15.17 -19.91
N ILE A 16 -0.93 15.89 -19.01
CA ILE A 16 -1.10 15.77 -17.55
C ILE A 16 -2.56 15.93 -17.15
N ARG A 17 -3.25 16.93 -17.69
CA ARG A 17 -4.68 17.18 -17.39
C ARG A 17 -5.55 15.98 -17.79
N LYS A 18 -5.33 15.44 -18.98
CA LYS A 18 -6.06 14.27 -19.48
C LYS A 18 -5.84 13.04 -18.60
N ASP A 19 -4.61 12.81 -18.14
CA ASP A 19 -4.29 11.67 -17.28
C ASP A 19 -4.84 11.85 -15.85
N ILE A 20 -4.87 13.08 -15.33
CA ILE A 20 -5.57 13.42 -14.08
C ILE A 20 -7.08 13.17 -14.20
N GLU A 21 -7.71 13.56 -15.32
CA GLU A 21 -9.14 13.32 -15.55
C GLU A 21 -9.45 11.81 -15.64
N ALA A 22 -8.62 11.04 -16.33
CA ALA A 22 -8.74 9.59 -16.39
C ALA A 22 -8.59 8.93 -15.01
N TYR A 23 -7.66 9.42 -14.19
CA TYR A 23 -7.53 8.97 -12.82
C TYR A 23 -8.73 9.33 -11.95
N GLU A 24 -9.22 10.57 -11.99
CA GLU A 24 -10.38 10.95 -11.18
C GLU A 24 -11.62 10.13 -11.54
N ALA A 25 -11.80 9.79 -12.83
CA ALA A 25 -12.83 8.85 -13.26
C ALA A 25 -12.62 7.43 -12.67
N ALA A 26 -11.39 6.92 -12.72
CA ALA A 26 -11.05 5.62 -12.14
C ALA A 26 -11.21 5.61 -10.60
N ARG A 27 -10.79 6.69 -9.92
CA ARG A 27 -10.92 6.92 -8.49
C ARG A 27 -12.37 6.97 -8.06
N ALA A 28 -13.24 7.67 -8.79
CA ALA A 28 -14.67 7.69 -8.51
C ALA A 28 -15.27 6.28 -8.56
N SER A 29 -14.88 5.47 -9.54
CA SER A 29 -15.34 4.08 -9.66
C SER A 29 -14.83 3.18 -8.52
N ALA A 30 -13.56 3.30 -8.13
CA ALA A 30 -12.96 2.52 -7.04
C ALA A 30 -13.53 2.92 -5.67
N VAL A 31 -13.71 4.22 -5.40
CA VAL A 31 -14.37 4.72 -4.18
C VAL A 31 -15.80 4.18 -4.10
N ARG A 32 -16.54 4.17 -5.21
CA ARG A 32 -17.89 3.60 -5.28
C ARG A 32 -17.90 2.11 -4.97
N GLN A 33 -16.94 1.34 -5.50
CA GLN A 33 -16.83 -0.09 -5.20
C GLN A 33 -16.50 -0.34 -3.72
N VAL A 34 -15.55 0.39 -3.13
CA VAL A 34 -15.17 0.22 -1.72
C VAL A 34 -16.30 0.62 -0.79
N ARG A 35 -17.01 1.73 -1.10
CA ARG A 35 -18.13 2.24 -0.30
C ARG A 35 -19.26 1.23 -0.15
N TRP A 36 -19.49 0.37 -1.15
CA TRP A 36 -20.50 -0.70 -1.06
C TRP A 36 -19.93 -2.02 -0.53
N ARG A 37 -18.71 -2.39 -0.92
CA ARG A 37 -18.10 -3.65 -0.49
C ARG A 37 -17.89 -3.72 1.02
N VAL A 38 -17.38 -2.65 1.64
CA VAL A 38 -17.09 -2.64 3.08
C VAL A 38 -18.36 -2.88 3.95
N PRO A 39 -19.45 -2.10 3.81
CA PRO A 39 -20.64 -2.34 4.62
C PRO A 39 -21.34 -3.66 4.28
N VAL A 40 -21.30 -4.12 3.02
CA VAL A 40 -21.89 -5.41 2.63
C VAL A 40 -21.11 -6.58 3.25
N PHE A 41 -19.78 -6.62 3.11
CA PHE A 41 -18.99 -7.73 3.64
C PHE A 41 -18.99 -7.75 5.18
N VAL A 42 -18.81 -6.61 5.83
CA VAL A 42 -18.87 -6.53 7.30
C VAL A 42 -20.28 -6.81 7.80
N GLY A 43 -21.31 -6.27 7.13
CA GLY A 43 -22.71 -6.52 7.46
C GLY A 43 -23.09 -8.01 7.35
N LEU A 44 -22.64 -8.70 6.30
CA LEU A 44 -22.89 -10.14 6.14
C LEU A 44 -22.25 -10.97 7.27
N VAL A 45 -21.03 -10.62 7.70
CA VAL A 45 -20.37 -11.29 8.83
C VAL A 45 -21.16 -11.06 10.11
N LEU A 46 -21.61 -9.83 10.38
CA LEU A 46 -22.41 -9.53 11.56
C LEU A 46 -23.73 -10.31 11.56
N VAL A 47 -24.42 -10.37 10.42
CA VAL A 47 -25.65 -11.16 10.27
C VAL A 47 -25.37 -12.64 10.54
N ALA A 48 -24.29 -13.20 9.98
CA ALA A 48 -23.91 -14.59 10.22
C ALA A 48 -23.60 -14.86 11.70
N VAL A 49 -22.84 -13.99 12.36
CA VAL A 49 -22.54 -14.11 13.80
C VAL A 49 -23.82 -14.07 14.63
N VAL A 50 -24.75 -13.16 14.34
CA VAL A 50 -26.02 -13.06 15.06
C VAL A 50 -26.88 -14.32 14.86
N LEU A 51 -26.96 -14.84 13.64
CA LEU A 51 -27.71 -16.07 13.34
C LEU A 51 -27.14 -17.29 14.05
N VAL A 52 -25.82 -17.44 14.07
CA VAL A 52 -25.16 -18.56 14.75
C VAL A 52 -25.27 -18.43 16.27
N ALA A 53 -25.13 -17.22 16.82
CA ALA A 53 -25.36 -16.96 18.25
C ALA A 53 -26.81 -17.29 18.65
N TRP A 54 -27.78 -16.88 17.82
CA TRP A 54 -29.18 -17.22 18.05
C TRP A 54 -29.42 -18.73 18.04
N LEU A 55 -28.75 -19.47 17.16
CA LEU A 55 -28.82 -20.93 17.12
C LEU A 55 -28.19 -21.57 18.36
N PHE A 56 -27.06 -21.06 18.83
CA PHE A 56 -26.45 -21.53 20.09
C PHE A 56 -27.38 -21.33 21.29
N ASN A 57 -28.12 -20.21 21.33
CA ASN A 57 -29.12 -19.99 22.39
C ASN A 57 -30.29 -20.98 22.37
N LYS A 58 -30.57 -21.65 21.25
CA LYS A 58 -31.60 -22.70 21.21
C LYS A 58 -31.18 -23.98 21.94
N VAL A 59 -29.87 -24.17 22.14
CA VAL A 59 -29.29 -25.38 22.75
C VAL A 59 -28.65 -25.06 24.10
N ALA A 60 -28.36 -23.78 24.39
CA ALA A 60 -27.73 -23.34 25.62
C ALA A 60 -28.66 -23.39 26.84
N ASP A 61 -28.08 -23.64 28.01
CA ASP A 61 -28.74 -23.45 29.30
C ASP A 61 -29.23 -21.99 29.42
N PRO A 62 -30.44 -21.74 29.97
CA PRO A 62 -30.96 -20.38 30.19
C PRO A 62 -29.98 -19.43 30.88
N ASN A 63 -29.10 -19.92 31.75
CA ASN A 63 -28.13 -19.09 32.48
C ASN A 63 -26.88 -18.74 31.68
N GLU A 64 -26.64 -19.38 30.55
CA GLU A 64 -25.43 -19.20 29.72
C GLU A 64 -25.72 -18.60 28.34
N GLN A 65 -26.96 -18.16 28.09
CA GLN A 65 -27.36 -17.57 26.82
C GLN A 65 -26.50 -16.35 26.49
N TRP A 66 -26.07 -16.24 25.23
CA TRP A 66 -25.22 -15.17 24.67
C TRP A 66 -23.77 -15.10 25.15
N VAL A 67 -23.44 -15.69 26.30
CA VAL A 67 -22.11 -15.59 26.94
C VAL A 67 -21.42 -16.93 27.18
N SER A 68 -22.03 -18.05 26.80
CA SER A 68 -21.38 -19.36 26.88
C SER A 68 -20.07 -19.40 26.07
N THR A 69 -19.18 -20.32 26.41
CA THR A 69 -17.87 -20.47 25.76
C THR A 69 -17.95 -20.50 24.22
N PRO A 70 -18.91 -21.21 23.58
CA PRO A 70 -19.11 -21.14 22.13
C PRO A 70 -19.42 -19.75 21.57
N HIS A 71 -20.18 -18.93 22.29
CA HIS A 71 -20.50 -17.55 21.87
C HIS A 71 -19.25 -16.68 21.87
N VAL A 72 -18.44 -16.77 22.93
CA VAL A 72 -17.20 -15.99 23.03
C VAL A 72 -16.25 -16.33 21.87
N PHE A 73 -16.07 -17.61 21.56
CA PHE A 73 -15.28 -18.02 20.39
C PHE A 73 -15.86 -17.50 19.08
N LEU A 74 -17.18 -17.59 18.89
CA LEU A 74 -17.87 -17.07 17.72
C LEU A 74 -17.62 -15.56 17.53
N TYR A 75 -17.69 -14.77 18.60
CA TYR A 75 -17.46 -13.32 18.53
C TYR A 75 -16.01 -12.99 18.20
N VAL A 76 -15.05 -13.67 18.82
CA VAL A 76 -13.62 -13.48 18.54
C VAL A 76 -13.29 -13.82 17.09
N ILE A 77 -13.81 -14.94 16.59
CA ILE A 77 -13.61 -15.38 15.20
C ILE A 77 -14.30 -14.41 14.23
N GLY A 78 -15.55 -14.01 14.52
CA GLY A 78 -16.30 -13.05 13.70
C GLY A 78 -15.60 -11.68 13.63
N PHE A 79 -15.01 -11.24 14.75
CA PHE A 79 -14.22 -10.01 14.79
C PHE A 79 -12.95 -10.11 13.95
N ALA A 80 -12.18 -11.19 14.11
CA ALA A 80 -10.97 -11.44 13.30
C ALA A 80 -11.29 -11.54 11.79
N ALA A 81 -12.38 -12.22 11.43
CA ALA A 81 -12.85 -12.32 10.05
C ALA A 81 -13.28 -10.96 9.48
N SER A 82 -13.93 -10.12 10.29
CA SER A 82 -14.32 -8.76 9.90
C SER A 82 -13.10 -7.88 9.60
N ILE A 83 -12.05 -7.97 10.43
CA ILE A 83 -10.78 -7.28 10.18
C ILE A 83 -10.17 -7.73 8.86
N LEU A 84 -10.09 -9.04 8.62
CA LEU A 84 -9.54 -9.59 7.38
C LEU A 84 -10.30 -9.10 6.14
N LEU A 85 -11.64 -9.17 6.17
CA LEU A 85 -12.50 -8.75 5.07
C LEU A 85 -12.45 -7.24 4.83
N TYR A 86 -12.32 -6.44 5.88
CA TYR A 86 -12.09 -5.00 5.76
C TYR A 86 -10.80 -4.70 4.99
N PHE A 87 -9.69 -5.34 5.35
CA PHE A 87 -8.43 -5.16 4.62
C PHE A 87 -8.55 -5.64 3.17
N GLN A 88 -9.23 -6.77 2.93
CA GLN A 88 -9.44 -7.28 1.58
C GLN A 88 -10.32 -6.37 0.72
N ALA A 89 -11.35 -5.77 1.31
CA ALA A 89 -12.23 -4.81 0.64
C ALA A 89 -11.51 -3.49 0.29
N ARG A 90 -10.42 -3.14 1.01
CA ARG A 90 -9.61 -1.95 0.75
C ARG A 90 -8.48 -2.14 -0.28
N LYS A 91 -8.04 -3.37 -0.55
CA LYS A 91 -6.99 -3.67 -1.56
C LYS A 91 -7.18 -3.02 -2.93
N PRO A 92 -8.40 -2.88 -3.49
CA PRO A 92 -8.58 -2.21 -4.78
C PRO A 92 -8.21 -0.73 -4.74
N ALA A 93 -8.47 -0.05 -3.62
CA ALA A 93 -8.16 1.37 -3.46
C ALA A 93 -6.65 1.62 -3.39
N THR A 94 -5.93 0.78 -2.65
CA THR A 94 -4.47 0.90 -2.51
C THR A 94 -3.75 0.59 -3.82
N ARG A 95 -4.21 -0.43 -4.56
CA ARG A 95 -3.69 -0.74 -5.89
C ARG A 95 -3.90 0.39 -6.90
N LEU A 96 -5.08 1.03 -6.88
CA LEU A 96 -5.34 2.17 -7.75
C LEU A 96 -4.42 3.36 -7.42
N GLN A 97 -4.22 3.64 -6.13
CA GLN A 97 -3.33 4.72 -5.69
C GLN A 97 -1.89 4.48 -6.11
N GLN A 98 -1.41 3.24 -6.02
CA GLN A 98 -0.06 2.86 -6.44
C GLN A 98 0.12 2.98 -7.95
N SER A 99 -0.80 2.40 -8.74
CA SER A 99 -0.77 2.50 -10.22
C SER A 99 -0.83 3.94 -10.71
N PHE A 100 -1.56 4.81 -10.01
CA PHE A 100 -1.58 6.23 -10.29
C PHE A 100 -0.23 6.90 -10.05
N ARG A 101 0.46 6.60 -8.96
CA ARG A 101 1.82 7.11 -8.72
C ARG A 101 2.80 6.64 -9.79
N GLU A 102 2.73 5.36 -10.16
CA GLU A 102 3.51 4.76 -11.26
C GLU A 102 3.28 5.46 -12.60
N THR A 103 2.08 5.99 -12.84
CA THR A 103 1.75 6.65 -14.10
C THR A 103 2.01 8.15 -14.07
N LEU A 104 1.54 8.86 -13.03
CA LEU A 104 1.64 10.32 -12.97
C LEU A 104 3.02 10.83 -12.61
N LEU A 105 3.79 10.15 -11.76
CA LEU A 105 5.11 10.65 -11.37
C LEU A 105 6.01 10.81 -12.60
N PRO A 106 6.13 9.81 -13.50
CA PRO A 106 6.81 9.97 -14.80
C PRO A 106 6.39 11.18 -15.62
N ILE A 107 5.10 11.50 -15.63
CA ILE A 107 4.57 12.59 -16.46
C ILE A 107 4.85 13.95 -15.81
N ILE A 108 4.59 14.08 -14.50
CA ILE A 108 4.86 15.31 -13.74
C ILE A 108 6.35 15.64 -13.75
N PHE A 109 7.18 14.61 -13.60
CA PHE A 109 8.64 14.72 -13.63
C PHE A 109 9.22 14.45 -15.02
N GLY A 110 8.50 14.81 -16.10
CA GLY A 110 8.95 14.60 -17.47
C GLY A 110 10.23 15.34 -17.87
N PHE A 111 10.74 16.24 -17.02
CA PHE A 111 12.07 16.85 -17.16
C PHE A 111 13.22 15.88 -16.81
N ILE A 112 12.89 14.76 -16.15
CA ILE A 112 13.83 13.67 -15.86
C ILE A 112 13.74 12.68 -17.02
N ALA A 113 14.83 12.53 -17.76
CA ALA A 113 14.89 11.56 -18.85
C ALA A 113 14.78 10.14 -18.29
N ASP A 114 14.07 9.25 -19.00
CA ASP A 114 13.87 7.85 -18.59
C ASP A 114 13.29 7.67 -17.17
N MET A 115 12.49 8.62 -16.68
CA MET A 115 11.95 8.54 -15.32
C MET A 115 11.03 7.33 -15.12
N ARG A 116 11.24 6.59 -14.02
CA ARG A 116 10.45 5.43 -13.63
C ARG A 116 10.17 5.52 -12.14
N TYR A 117 8.92 5.24 -11.76
CA TYR A 117 8.56 4.98 -10.38
C TYR A 117 8.20 3.50 -10.23
N GLN A 118 8.71 2.87 -9.18
CA GLN A 118 8.41 1.49 -8.80
C GLN A 118 8.19 1.41 -7.31
N HIS A 119 7.43 0.40 -6.86
CA HIS A 119 7.17 0.19 -5.44
C HIS A 119 7.36 -1.28 -5.06
N GLY A 120 8.03 -1.54 -3.95
CA GLY A 120 8.17 -2.91 -3.41
C GLY A 120 9.15 -3.83 -4.14
N VAL A 121 9.97 -3.30 -5.06
CA VAL A 121 10.96 -4.09 -5.83
C VAL A 121 12.37 -3.86 -5.31
N THR A 122 13.33 -4.73 -5.65
CA THR A 122 14.74 -4.49 -5.26
C THR A 122 15.36 -3.48 -6.22
N PRO A 123 15.92 -2.34 -5.75
CA PRO A 123 16.58 -1.35 -6.58
C PRO A 123 17.83 -1.89 -7.26
N ASN A 124 18.16 -1.42 -8.47
CA ASN A 124 19.28 -1.94 -9.26
C ASN A 124 20.65 -1.55 -8.71
N SER A 125 20.71 -0.45 -7.96
CA SER A 125 21.92 0.04 -7.29
C SER A 125 22.19 -0.62 -5.94
N PHE A 126 21.20 -1.32 -5.36
CA PHE A 126 21.31 -1.84 -4.00
C PHE A 126 22.48 -2.80 -3.82
N ASP A 127 22.71 -3.69 -4.80
CA ASP A 127 23.82 -4.65 -4.77
C ASP A 127 25.21 -4.00 -4.79
N ARG A 128 25.29 -2.72 -5.20
CA ARG A 128 26.55 -1.97 -5.28
C ARG A 128 26.83 -1.15 -4.02
N LEU A 129 25.89 -1.09 -3.08
CA LEU A 129 26.08 -0.32 -1.85
C LEU A 129 27.20 -0.92 -0.99
N PRO A 130 28.11 -0.08 -0.47
CA PRO A 130 29.10 -0.53 0.49
C PRO A 130 28.40 -1.12 1.72
N ARG A 131 28.69 -2.38 2.06
CA ARG A 131 28.12 -3.01 3.28
C ARG A 131 28.47 -2.28 4.57
N THR A 132 29.55 -1.49 4.54
CA THR A 132 29.93 -0.58 5.63
C THR A 132 28.95 0.56 5.85
N ALA A 133 28.20 0.99 4.81
CA ALA A 133 27.24 2.09 4.91
C ALA A 133 25.87 1.66 5.47
N VAL A 134 25.47 0.40 5.25
CA VAL A 134 24.15 -0.14 5.61
C VAL A 134 24.18 -1.10 6.81
N GLY A 135 25.38 -1.49 7.27
CA GLY A 135 25.55 -2.43 8.37
C GLY A 135 25.14 -3.87 8.03
N PRO A 136 25.22 -4.81 8.99
CA PRO A 136 24.74 -6.16 8.80
C PRO A 136 23.20 -6.19 8.77
N PHE A 137 22.63 -6.93 7.82
CA PHE A 137 21.18 -7.16 7.73
C PHE A 137 20.90 -8.54 7.12
N ASN A 138 19.74 -9.11 7.43
CA ASN A 138 19.24 -10.37 6.84
C ASN A 138 17.82 -10.25 6.26
N ARG A 139 17.21 -9.07 6.40
CA ARG A 139 15.90 -8.73 5.84
C ARG A 139 15.97 -7.36 5.20
N GLN A 140 15.41 -7.26 4.01
CA GLN A 140 15.32 -6.03 3.23
C GLN A 140 13.88 -5.80 2.78
N ALA A 141 13.44 -4.56 2.87
CA ALA A 141 12.21 -4.08 2.27
C ALA A 141 12.50 -2.72 1.62
N PHE A 142 11.92 -2.52 0.45
CA PHE A 142 12.02 -1.27 -0.30
C PHE A 142 10.61 -0.81 -0.57
N ASP A 143 10.35 0.48 -0.34
CA ASP A 143 9.01 1.03 -0.51
C ASP A 143 8.94 1.76 -1.86
N ASP A 144 9.16 3.06 -1.87
CA ASP A 144 9.14 3.88 -3.07
C ASP A 144 10.52 3.96 -3.74
N ILE A 145 10.56 3.79 -5.07
CA ILE A 145 11.77 3.86 -5.89
C ILE A 145 11.51 4.81 -7.05
N VAL A 146 12.39 5.79 -7.23
CA VAL A 146 12.40 6.74 -8.35
C VAL A 146 13.75 6.64 -9.05
N ALA A 147 13.75 6.30 -10.33
CA ALA A 147 14.96 6.21 -11.14
C ALA A 147 14.83 7.08 -12.39
N GLY A 148 15.95 7.54 -12.94
CA GLY A 148 15.96 8.29 -14.19
C GLY A 148 17.33 8.86 -14.50
N ARG A 149 17.35 9.85 -15.39
CA ARG A 149 18.53 10.63 -15.78
C ARG A 149 18.24 12.11 -15.64
N TYR A 150 19.05 12.80 -14.85
CA TYR A 150 18.99 14.26 -14.69
C TYR A 150 20.30 14.86 -15.23
N GLU A 151 20.21 15.79 -16.18
CA GLU A 151 21.38 16.38 -16.86
C GLU A 151 22.39 15.34 -17.41
N GLY A 152 21.88 14.19 -17.87
CA GLY A 152 22.69 13.08 -18.38
C GLY A 152 23.20 12.09 -17.33
N PHE A 153 23.15 12.45 -16.05
CA PHE A 153 23.56 11.59 -14.94
C PHE A 153 22.43 10.62 -14.54
N PRO A 154 22.66 9.31 -14.58
CA PRO A 154 21.70 8.35 -14.04
C PRO A 154 21.60 8.53 -12.52
N PHE A 155 20.41 8.35 -11.98
CA PHE A 155 20.21 8.27 -10.54
C PHE A 155 19.12 7.26 -10.19
N GLU A 156 19.18 6.75 -8.96
CA GLU A 156 18.15 5.93 -8.35
C GLU A 156 17.98 6.36 -6.89
N LEU A 157 16.77 6.78 -6.52
CA LEU A 157 16.36 7.24 -5.21
C LEU A 157 15.36 6.24 -4.64
N TYR A 158 15.58 5.72 -3.43
CA TYR A 158 14.65 4.76 -2.85
C TYR A 158 14.64 4.76 -1.34
N GLU A 159 13.48 4.44 -0.76
CA GLU A 159 13.35 4.16 0.66
C GLU A 159 13.73 2.70 0.94
N ALA A 160 14.67 2.50 1.86
CA ALA A 160 15.13 1.18 2.27
C ALA A 160 14.93 0.97 3.78
N HIS A 161 14.42 -0.21 4.12
CA HIS A 161 14.29 -0.67 5.49
C HIS A 161 15.02 -2.01 5.64
N LEU A 162 16.19 -1.96 6.28
CA LEU A 162 17.07 -3.11 6.51
C LEU A 162 17.04 -3.50 7.98
N ARG A 163 16.86 -4.79 8.23
CA ARG A 163 16.77 -5.34 9.59
C ARG A 163 17.72 -6.51 9.77
N GLU A 164 18.20 -6.65 11.00
CA GLU A 164 18.99 -7.77 11.47
C GLU A 164 18.20 -8.58 12.50
N GLY A 165 18.37 -9.90 12.50
CA GLY A 165 17.71 -10.80 13.44
C GLY A 165 16.34 -11.31 12.98
N SER A 166 15.63 -12.01 13.87
CA SER A 166 14.31 -12.57 13.59
C SER A 166 13.37 -12.45 14.80
N GLY A 167 12.08 -12.21 14.53
CA GLY A 167 11.06 -12.13 15.58
C GLY A 167 11.23 -10.94 16.52
N LYS A 168 11.01 -11.16 17.82
CA LYS A 168 11.02 -10.11 18.86
C LYS A 168 12.41 -9.49 19.11
N GLY A 169 13.48 -10.09 18.61
CA GLY A 169 14.85 -9.61 18.75
C GLY A 169 15.39 -8.88 17.52
N SER A 170 14.54 -8.47 16.56
CA SER A 170 15.03 -7.79 15.37
C SER A 170 15.48 -6.36 15.67
N SER A 171 16.69 -6.00 15.26
CA SER A 171 17.19 -4.62 15.26
C SER A 171 17.06 -4.01 13.87
N THR A 172 16.88 -2.68 13.82
CA THR A 172 16.92 -1.93 12.56
C THR A 172 18.38 -1.61 12.26
N ALA A 173 18.90 -2.12 11.15
CA ALA A 173 20.25 -1.84 10.68
C ALA A 173 20.29 -0.51 9.91
N PHE A 174 19.28 -0.29 9.05
CA PHE A 174 19.10 0.94 8.29
C PHE A 174 17.62 1.20 8.05
N GLN A 175 17.21 2.46 8.18
CA GLN A 175 15.89 2.91 7.77
C GLN A 175 16.02 4.36 7.28
N GLY A 176 15.75 4.56 6.00
CA GLY A 176 15.85 5.89 5.40
C GLY A 176 15.90 5.84 3.88
N VAL A 177 16.31 6.97 3.31
CA VAL A 177 16.39 7.16 1.87
C VAL A 177 17.82 6.97 1.41
N ILE A 178 17.99 6.22 0.33
CA ILE A 178 19.27 6.02 -0.35
C ILE A 178 19.20 6.70 -1.71
N VAL A 179 20.26 7.43 -2.04
CA VAL A 179 20.47 8.04 -3.36
C VAL A 179 21.70 7.41 -3.98
N ALA A 180 21.56 6.85 -5.17
CA ALA A 180 22.64 6.31 -5.97
C ALA A 180 22.74 7.08 -7.30
N PHE A 181 23.98 7.28 -7.77
CA PHE A 181 24.33 7.91 -9.04
C PHE A 181 25.27 6.98 -9.83
#